data_AF-A0A919DA62-F1
#
_entry.id   AF-A0A919DA62-F1
#
_cell.length_a   1.000
_cell.length_b   1.000
_cell.length_c   1.000
_cell.angle_alpha   90.00
_cell.angle_beta   90.00
_cell.angle_gamma   90.00
#
_symmetry.space_group_name_H-M   'P 1'
#
loop_
_entity.id
_entity.type
_entity.pdbx_description
1 polymer ?
#
loop_
_entity_poly.entity_id
_entity_poly.type
_entity_poly.pdbx_seq_one_letter_code
_entity_poly.pdbx_strand_id
1 'polypeptide(L)'
;MLLPTTSAMAGLVEAVRITAPSAWRTGAGTLAGETVDRWEDAQEVLGLVSALPVGPAMRCFVPGFGIRVHAAPGCLFEGQVLFEIAFCFSCRWAFLLGAAVTQDIATQAFDTTSAPARELLRRFRESAAAAG
;
A
#
# COMPACT_ATOMS: atom_id res chain seq x y z
N MET A 1 3.40 10.51 4.74
CA MET A 1 2.10 9.88 5.00
C MET A 1 2.17 9.14 6.33
N LEU A 2 1.08 9.09 7.09
CA LEU A 2 1.03 8.38 8.36
C LEU A 2 0.78 6.88 8.11
N LEU A 3 1.49 6.03 8.86
CA LEU A 3 1.33 4.58 8.85
C LEU A 3 0.82 4.09 10.21
N PRO A 4 0.14 2.92 10.25
CA PRO A 4 -0.23 2.29 11.51
C PRO A 4 1.01 1.99 12.36
N THR A 5 0.86 2.01 13.69
CA THR A 5 1.95 1.70 14.64
C THR A 5 2.52 0.29 14.43
N THR A 6 1.74 -0.62 13.88
CA THR A 6 2.16 -1.99 13.54
C THR A 6 3.21 -2.05 12.42
N SER A 7 3.42 -0.97 11.65
CA SER A 7 4.43 -0.90 10.58
C SER A 7 5.86 -1.25 11.02
N ALA A 8 6.21 -0.99 12.28
CA ALA A 8 7.51 -1.34 12.85
C ALA A 8 7.75 -2.87 12.92
N MET A 9 6.69 -3.68 12.85
CA MET A 9 6.77 -5.15 12.87
C MET A 9 6.71 -5.76 11.47
N ALA A 10 6.77 -4.97 10.40
CA ALA A 10 6.69 -5.48 9.04
C ALA A 10 7.99 -6.18 8.61
N GLY A 11 7.85 -7.38 8.04
CA GLY A 11 8.98 -8.16 7.51
C GLY A 11 8.85 -8.54 6.04
N LEU A 12 7.66 -8.42 5.46
CA LEU A 12 7.41 -8.68 4.05
C LEU A 12 6.33 -7.75 3.52
N VAL A 13 6.49 -7.28 2.29
CA VAL A 13 5.46 -6.51 1.58
C VAL A 13 5.10 -7.22 0.28
N GLU A 14 3.84 -7.57 0.12
CA GLU A 14 3.32 -8.02 -1.18
C GLU A 14 2.91 -6.80 -2.01
N ALA A 15 3.43 -6.69 -3.22
CA ALA A 15 2.97 -5.73 -4.20
C ALA A 15 1.75 -6.30 -4.95
N VAL A 16 0.67 -5.53 -5.00
CA VAL A 16 -0.62 -5.96 -5.55
C VAL A 16 -1.00 -5.10 -6.74
N ARG A 17 -1.39 -5.73 -7.84
CA ARG A 17 -2.10 -5.06 -8.94
C ARG A 17 -3.60 -5.23 -8.73
N ILE A 18 -4.30 -4.11 -8.58
CA ILE A 18 -5.74 -4.10 -8.34
C ILE A 18 -6.45 -4.28 -9.68
N THR A 19 -7.15 -5.40 -9.84
CA THR A 19 -7.83 -5.78 -11.09
C THR A 19 -9.34 -5.53 -11.06
N ALA A 20 -9.93 -5.32 -9.88
CA ALA A 20 -11.35 -5.07 -9.68
C ALA A 20 -11.59 -3.65 -9.13
N PRO A 21 -11.55 -2.61 -9.97
CA PRO A 21 -11.50 -1.21 -9.53
C PRO A 21 -12.76 -0.68 -8.82
N SER A 22 -13.90 -1.37 -8.93
CA SER A 22 -15.15 -1.06 -8.21
C SER A 22 -15.39 -1.96 -6.99
N ALA A 23 -14.60 -3.02 -6.84
CA ALA A 23 -14.66 -3.99 -5.74
C ALA A 23 -13.29 -4.18 -5.07
N TRP A 24 -12.42 -3.17 -5.16
CA TRP A 24 -11.04 -3.24 -4.69
C TRP A 24 -10.93 -3.40 -3.18
N ARG A 25 -11.97 -2.96 -2.43
CA ARG A 25 -12.19 -3.36 -1.04
C ARG A 25 -13.13 -4.56 -1.04
N THR A 26 -12.64 -5.72 -0.66
CA THR A 26 -13.49 -6.88 -0.42
C THR A 26 -14.23 -6.74 0.91
N GLY A 27 -15.35 -7.45 1.08
CA GLY A 27 -16.08 -7.51 2.36
C GLY A 27 -15.25 -8.09 3.53
N ALA A 28 -14.13 -8.76 3.23
CA ALA A 28 -13.17 -9.27 4.21
C ALA A 28 -12.11 -8.23 4.62
N GLY A 29 -12.15 -7.00 4.08
CA GLY A 29 -11.18 -5.95 4.41
C GLY A 29 -9.82 -6.10 3.73
N THR A 30 -9.70 -6.98 2.73
CA THR A 30 -8.49 -7.15 1.92
C THR A 30 -8.63 -6.54 0.53
N LEU A 31 -7.50 -6.16 -0.07
CA LEU A 31 -7.41 -5.67 -1.44
C LEU A 31 -7.75 -6.77 -2.44
N ALA A 32 -8.71 -6.50 -3.32
CA ALA A 32 -8.98 -7.37 -4.47
C ALA A 32 -7.93 -7.11 -5.57
N GLY A 33 -7.08 -8.09 -5.83
CA GLY A 33 -6.03 -7.97 -6.84
C GLY A 33 -5.02 -9.10 -6.78
N GLU A 34 -4.21 -9.17 -7.83
CA GLU A 34 -3.15 -10.15 -8.01
C GLU A 34 -1.87 -9.68 -7.34
N THR A 35 -1.20 -10.57 -6.60
CA THR A 35 0.15 -10.30 -6.11
C THR A 35 1.10 -10.34 -7.31
N VAL A 36 1.73 -9.21 -7.62
CA VAL A 36 2.70 -9.09 -8.72
C VAL A 36 4.13 -9.28 -8.24
N ASP A 37 4.40 -9.11 -6.94
CA ASP A 37 5.74 -9.31 -6.37
C ASP A 37 5.72 -9.41 -4.85
N ARG A 38 6.86 -9.82 -4.28
CA ARG A 38 7.12 -9.93 -2.85
C ARG A 38 8.44 -9.25 -2.50
N TRP A 39 8.35 -8.13 -1.81
CA TRP A 39 9.47 -7.29 -1.40
C TRP A 39 9.88 -7.63 0.04
N GLU A 40 11.07 -8.21 0.20
CA GLU A 40 11.66 -8.54 1.51
C GLU A 40 12.22 -7.30 2.24
N ASP A 41 12.47 -6.21 1.52
CA ASP A 41 12.90 -4.90 2.03
C ASP A 41 11.72 -4.09 2.60
N ALA A 42 10.88 -4.73 3.42
CA ALA A 42 9.61 -4.17 3.91
C ALA A 42 9.78 -2.78 4.55
N GLN A 43 10.81 -2.58 5.37
CA GLN A 43 11.06 -1.31 6.04
C GLN A 43 11.51 -0.20 5.06
N GLU A 44 12.21 -0.54 3.98
CA GLU A 44 12.58 0.43 2.95
C GLU A 44 11.35 0.91 2.16
N VAL A 45 10.50 -0.04 1.77
CA VAL A 45 9.22 0.26 1.11
C VAL A 45 8.34 1.13 2.01
N LEU A 46 8.19 0.78 3.29
CA LEU A 46 7.43 1.58 4.25
C LEU A 46 8.09 2.94 4.53
N GLY A 47 9.41 3.04 4.40
CA GLY A 47 10.16 4.28 4.37
C GLY A 47 9.72 5.19 3.22
N LEU A 48 9.61 4.66 2.00
CA LEU A 48 9.08 5.42 0.85
C LEU A 48 7.65 5.89 1.10
N VAL A 49 6.80 4.99 1.61
CA VAL A 49 5.39 5.27 1.88
C VAL A 49 5.23 6.34 2.96
N SER A 50 5.99 6.26 4.05
CA SER A 50 5.98 7.28 5.12
C SER A 50 6.54 8.63 4.65
N ALA A 51 7.52 8.62 3.74
CA ALA A 51 8.11 9.82 3.14
C ALA A 51 7.21 10.51 2.09
N LEU A 52 6.07 9.92 1.70
CA LEU A 52 5.13 10.56 0.77
C LEU A 52 4.61 11.89 1.35
N PRO A 53 4.91 13.04 0.73
CA PRO A 53 4.40 14.32 1.20
C PRO A 53 2.92 14.45 0.87
N VAL A 54 2.20 15.28 1.65
CA VAL A 54 0.80 15.58 1.39
C VAL A 54 0.68 16.32 0.06
N GLY A 55 -0.32 15.96 -0.74
CA GLY A 55 -0.55 16.55 -2.07
C GLY A 55 -2.03 16.84 -2.33
N PRO A 56 -2.35 17.52 -3.46
CA PRO A 56 -3.71 17.89 -3.81
C PRO A 56 -4.54 16.67 -4.25
N ALA A 57 -5.69 16.46 -3.61
CA ALA A 57 -6.60 15.37 -3.91
C ALA A 57 -7.49 15.63 -5.15
N MET A 58 -7.76 14.58 -5.93
CA MET A 58 -8.69 14.60 -7.07
C MET A 58 -9.81 13.56 -6.87
N ARG A 59 -10.88 13.62 -7.67
CA ARG A 59 -12.10 12.79 -7.46
C ARG A 59 -12.10 11.39 -8.15
N CYS A 60 -10.97 10.68 -8.35
CA CYS A 60 -11.04 9.23 -8.69
C CYS A 60 -11.44 8.43 -7.46
N PHE A 61 -12.00 7.24 -7.71
CA PHE A 61 -12.14 6.18 -6.71
C PHE A 61 -11.61 4.83 -7.20
N VAL A 62 -10.65 4.86 -8.14
CA VAL A 62 -10.13 3.67 -8.83
C VAL A 62 -8.63 3.51 -8.55
N PRO A 63 -8.23 2.80 -7.48
CA PRO A 63 -6.83 2.49 -7.24
C PRO A 63 -6.33 1.42 -8.22
N GLY A 64 -5.06 1.53 -8.61
CA GLY A 64 -4.44 0.61 -9.58
C GLY A 64 -3.43 -0.36 -8.97
N PHE A 65 -2.77 0.06 -7.90
CA PHE A 65 -1.78 -0.74 -7.17
C PHE A 65 -2.06 -0.68 -5.68
N GLY A 66 -1.54 -1.65 -4.93
CA GLY A 66 -1.57 -1.63 -3.49
C GLY A 66 -0.48 -2.49 -2.87
N ILE A 67 -0.38 -2.44 -1.55
CA ILE A 67 0.51 -3.32 -0.77
C ILE A 67 -0.28 -4.11 0.26
N ARG A 68 0.14 -5.34 0.55
CA ARG A 68 -0.20 -6.06 1.79
C ARG A 68 1.04 -6.19 2.64
N VAL A 69 0.97 -5.68 3.87
CA VAL A 69 2.12 -5.64 4.78
C VAL A 69 1.99 -6.78 5.77
N HIS A 70 2.95 -7.69 5.76
CA HIS A 70 2.96 -8.89 6.59
C HIS A 70 3.92 -8.72 7.77
N ALA A 71 3.56 -9.31 8.91
CA ALA A 71 4.40 -9.31 10.09
C ALA A 71 5.70 -10.08 9.85
N ALA A 72 6.79 -9.59 10.43
CA ALA A 72 8.06 -10.30 10.46
C ALA A 72 7.96 -11.58 11.32
N PRO A 73 8.76 -12.62 11.01
CA PRO A 73 8.85 -13.81 11.85
C PRO A 73 9.21 -13.46 13.30
N GLY A 74 8.64 -14.18 14.27
CA GLY A 74 8.91 -13.98 15.69
C GLY A 74 8.25 -12.74 16.32
N CYS A 75 7.45 -11.98 15.56
CA CYS A 75 6.66 -10.87 16.10
C CYS A 75 5.28 -11.34 16.60
N LEU A 76 4.61 -10.51 17.40
CA LEU A 76 3.29 -10.79 17.99
C LEU A 76 2.18 -11.13 16.98
N PHE A 77 2.37 -10.78 15.70
CA PHE A 77 1.41 -10.94 14.62
C PHE A 77 1.92 -11.88 13.52
N GLU A 78 2.88 -12.76 13.82
CA GLU A 78 3.47 -13.68 12.84
C GLU A 78 2.41 -14.40 11.99
N GLY A 79 2.66 -14.46 10.67
CA GLY A 79 1.75 -15.05 9.69
C GLY A 79 0.51 -14.21 9.37
N GLN A 80 0.38 -13.01 9.92
CA GLN A 80 -0.76 -12.10 9.66
C GLN A 80 -0.39 -10.92 8.77
N VAL A 81 -1.38 -10.46 8.02
CA VAL A 81 -1.36 -9.15 7.37
C VAL A 81 -1.65 -8.09 8.43
N LEU A 82 -0.71 -7.18 8.64
CA LEU A 82 -0.79 -6.08 9.60
C LEU A 82 -1.75 -4.98 9.11
N PHE A 83 -1.61 -4.60 7.84
CA PHE A 83 -2.46 -3.64 7.14
C PHE A 83 -2.21 -3.71 5.63
N GLU A 84 -3.10 -3.09 4.87
CA GLU A 84 -3.02 -2.98 3.42
C GLU A 84 -3.18 -1.51 3.01
N ILE A 85 -2.62 -1.14 1.86
CA ILE A 85 -2.79 0.21 1.29
C ILE A 85 -3.11 0.11 -0.19
N ALA A 86 -4.21 0.72 -0.62
CA ALA A 86 -4.50 0.95 -2.04
C ALA A 86 -4.05 2.34 -2.48
N PHE A 87 -3.38 2.45 -3.63
CA PHE A 87 -2.91 3.71 -4.21
C PHE A 87 -3.60 4.01 -5.55
N CYS A 88 -4.21 5.20 -5.66
CA CYS A 88 -4.61 5.80 -6.95
C CYS A 88 -3.58 6.89 -7.30
N PHE A 89 -2.50 6.53 -8.00
CA PHE A 89 -1.50 7.51 -8.49
C PHE A 89 -2.08 8.52 -9.50
N SER A 90 -3.26 8.26 -10.07
CA SER A 90 -3.94 9.21 -10.94
C SER A 90 -4.68 10.32 -10.17
N CYS A 91 -5.19 10.05 -8.97
CA CYS A 91 -5.90 11.05 -8.16
C CYS A 91 -5.39 11.23 -6.75
N ARG A 92 -4.17 10.73 -6.51
CA ARG A 92 -3.34 11.14 -5.38
C ARG A 92 -3.90 10.65 -4.04
N TRP A 93 -4.71 9.61 -4.05
CA TRP A 93 -5.30 9.02 -2.84
C TRP A 93 -4.63 7.70 -2.48
N ALA A 94 -4.32 7.57 -1.19
CA ALA A 94 -3.99 6.32 -0.53
C ALA A 94 -5.12 5.96 0.44
N PHE A 95 -5.50 4.69 0.43
CA PHE A 95 -6.53 4.14 1.31
C PHE A 95 -5.95 3.00 2.13
N LEU A 96 -5.95 3.17 3.45
CA LEU A 96 -5.40 2.19 4.38
C LEU A 96 -6.54 1.29 4.90
N LEU A 97 -6.25 0.00 5.04
CA LEU A 97 -7.15 -1.03 5.52
C LEU A 97 -6.44 -1.89 6.58
N GLY A 98 -7.14 -2.31 7.63
CA GLY A 98 -6.58 -3.20 8.65
C GLY A 98 -7.05 -2.83 10.06
N ALA A 99 -6.89 -3.76 11.01
CA ALA A 99 -7.37 -3.58 12.38
C ALA A 99 -6.68 -2.44 13.13
N ALA A 100 -5.41 -2.15 12.81
CA ALA A 100 -4.63 -1.07 13.41
C ALA A 100 -4.79 0.29 12.68
N VAL A 101 -5.64 0.36 11.65
CA VAL A 101 -5.88 1.59 10.88
C VAL A 101 -7.00 2.40 11.55
N THR A 102 -6.65 3.56 12.08
CA THR A 102 -7.62 4.50 12.66
C THR A 102 -8.28 5.36 11.57
N GLN A 103 -9.45 5.93 11.89
CA GLN A 103 -10.26 6.68 10.92
C GLN A 103 -9.53 7.90 10.34
N ASP A 104 -8.67 8.54 11.13
CA ASP A 104 -7.88 9.73 10.76
C ASP A 104 -6.75 9.42 9.75
N ILE A 105 -6.26 8.18 9.71
CA ILE A 105 -5.22 7.76 8.75
C ILE A 105 -5.76 6.87 7.63
N ALA A 106 -7.02 6.43 7.71
CA ALA A 106 -7.63 5.49 6.77
C ALA A 106 -7.67 5.99 5.31
N THR A 107 -7.62 7.31 5.10
CA THR A 107 -7.63 7.91 3.77
C THR A 107 -6.76 9.15 3.76
N GLN A 108 -5.72 9.17 2.93
CA GLN A 108 -4.71 10.21 2.91
C GLN A 108 -4.36 10.60 1.47
N ALA A 109 -4.22 11.90 1.22
CA ALA A 109 -3.76 12.40 -0.07
C ALA A 109 -2.23 12.51 -0.09
N PHE A 110 -1.61 12.26 -1.24
CA PHE A 110 -0.16 12.33 -1.39
C PHE A 110 0.29 12.95 -2.71
N ASP A 111 1.43 13.61 -2.74
CA ASP A 111 1.98 14.18 -3.96
C ASP A 111 2.65 13.10 -4.82
N THR A 112 2.01 12.79 -5.94
CA THR A 112 2.46 11.81 -6.93
C THR A 112 3.68 12.25 -7.74
N THR A 113 4.04 13.53 -7.68
CA THR A 113 5.21 14.08 -8.39
C THR A 113 6.50 14.01 -7.54
N SER A 114 6.35 13.80 -6.23
CA SER A 114 7.45 13.65 -5.30
C SER A 114 8.38 12.48 -5.69
N ALA A 115 9.65 12.57 -5.30
CA ALA A 115 10.62 11.50 -5.50
C ALA A 115 10.16 10.14 -4.91
N PRO A 116 9.68 10.05 -3.65
CA PRO A 116 9.21 8.78 -3.08
C PRO A 116 8.01 8.19 -3.84
N ALA A 117 7.08 9.04 -4.32
CA ALA A 117 5.93 8.55 -5.09
C ALA A 117 6.35 7.98 -6.45
N ARG A 118 7.29 8.64 -7.14
CA ARG A 118 7.82 8.17 -8.42
C ARG A 118 8.58 6.86 -8.26
N GLU A 119 9.37 6.73 -7.20
CA GLU A 119 10.10 5.50 -6.90
C GLU A 119 9.14 4.35 -6.57
N LEU A 120 8.16 4.58 -5.69
CA LEU A 120 7.17 3.56 -5.35
C LEU A 120 6.37 3.09 -6.59
N LEU A 121 5.95 4.03 -7.45
CA LEU A 121 5.26 3.69 -8.70
C LEU A 121 6.16 2.95 -9.69
N ARG A 122 7.46 3.28 -9.74
CA ARG A 122 8.44 2.58 -10.58
C ARG A 122 8.54 1.11 -10.16
N ARG A 123 8.72 0.84 -8.86
CA ARG A 123 8.76 -0.53 -8.31
C ARG A 123 7.51 -1.33 -8.68
N PHE A 124 6.32 -0.78 -8.47
CA PHE A 124 5.07 -1.45 -8.86
C PHE A 124 5.01 -1.82 -10.34
N ARG A 125 5.45 -0.91 -11.23
CA ARG A 125 5.42 -1.14 -12.68
C ARG A 125 6.41 -2.21 -13.11
N GLU A 126 7.60 -2.21 -12.52
CA GLU A 126 8.62 -3.23 -12.80
C GLU A 126 8.17 -4.61 -12.33
N SER A 127 7.66 -4.71 -11.10
CA SER A 127 7.04 -5.91 -10.56
C SER A 127 5.91 -6.43 -11.46
N ALA A 128 4.99 -5.56 -11.87
CA ALA A 128 3.88 -5.95 -12.73
C ALA A 128 4.32 -6.35 -14.15
N ALA A 129 5.41 -5.78 -14.66
CA ALA A 129 5.98 -6.16 -15.96
C ALA A 129 6.71 -7.50 -15.90
N ALA A 130 7.33 -7.83 -14.76
CA ALA A 130 8.02 -9.12 -14.56
C ALA A 130 7.06 -10.28 -14.31
N ALA A 131 5.85 -10.00 -13.80
CA ALA A 131 4.83 -11.00 -13.50
C ALA A 131 3.98 -11.44 -14.71
N GLY A 132 4.07 -10.74 -15.85
CA GLY A 132 3.30 -11.01 -17.08
C GLY A 132 4.14 -11.61 -18.19
#